data_AF-A0A972H6G7-F1
#
_entry.id   AF-A0A972H6G7-F1
#
_cell.length_a   1.000
_cell.length_b   1.000
_cell.length_c   1.000
_cell.angle_alpha   90.00
_cell.angle_beta   90.00
_cell.angle_gamma   90.00
#
_symmetry.space_group_name_H-M   'P 1'
#
loop_
_entity.id
_entity.type
_entity.pdbx_description
1 polymer ?
#
loop_
_entity_poly.entity_id
_entity_poly.type
_entity_poly.pdbx_seq_one_letter_code
_entity_poly.pdbx_strand_id
1 'polypeptide(L)'
;MSIEVTGVGSLPHTDIVDAGTFVRSTTTVPYVPQLPNRHTSEGMLVQWGDGLVGCGAAGAYALSYGEPPGDRDEATLTAREFLVTTEAPVIKTQATGPITLGLAMLAGGVDSTTLWDALVPSLIGRIDEHIALIRALAPNAAIVLILDEPSLIAWGSERGADADLGLVRDVLGAVMDGVSIRPGIHCCGDPDWGLIAELEPRWFSWDIAALGVGFSDRVEQVAAAIAGGSRVMWGVTPTVLMPMPSLDAMLGRYRLAMARLVVEGAPLGPMHDNAWYTPACGLAGGTIGNAEHVMELVNQVVDEIHHADVL
;
A
#
# COMPACT_ATOMS: atom_id res chain seq x y z
N MET A 1 -25.18 -2.41 3.69
CA MET A 1 -23.76 -2.73 3.97
C MET A 1 -22.96 -1.51 3.56
N SER A 2 -21.95 -1.07 4.32
CA SER A 2 -21.11 0.06 3.89
C SER A 2 -20.00 -0.47 2.99
N ILE A 3 -19.98 -0.03 1.73
CA ILE A 3 -18.79 -0.20 0.90
C ILE A 3 -17.78 0.85 1.35
N GLU A 4 -16.54 0.41 1.53
CA GLU A 4 -15.50 1.29 2.03
C GLU A 4 -14.58 1.76 0.89
N VAL A 5 -14.38 3.08 0.81
CA VAL A 5 -13.45 3.73 -0.11
C VAL A 5 -12.31 4.32 0.70
N THR A 6 -11.07 4.07 0.27
CA THR A 6 -9.83 4.68 0.81
C THR A 6 -8.88 5.03 -0.33
N GLY A 7 -7.76 5.69 -0.03
CA GLY A 7 -6.63 5.86 -0.93
C GLY A 7 -5.42 5.00 -0.56
N VAL A 8 -4.40 5.02 -1.42
CA VAL A 8 -3.15 4.27 -1.23
C VAL A 8 -2.17 5.01 -0.33
N GLY A 9 -2.13 6.35 -0.33
CA GLY A 9 -1.33 7.11 0.66
C GLY A 9 -0.79 8.43 0.12
N SER A 10 -0.01 8.37 -0.95
CA SER A 10 0.66 9.57 -1.48
C SER A 10 -0.29 10.47 -2.26
N LEU A 11 -0.13 11.78 -2.11
CA LEU A 11 -0.98 12.80 -2.72
C LEU A 11 -0.15 13.90 -3.41
N PRO A 12 -0.69 14.56 -4.45
CA PRO A 12 0.03 15.59 -5.18
C PRO A 12 0.06 16.95 -4.46
N HIS A 13 -0.69 17.08 -3.37
CA HIS A 13 -0.85 18.29 -2.58
C HIS A 13 0.48 18.77 -1.97
N THR A 14 0.65 20.09 -1.90
CA THR A 14 1.76 20.75 -1.18
C THR A 14 1.29 21.44 0.10
N ASP A 15 -0.01 21.50 0.35
CA ASP A 15 -0.62 22.02 1.58
C ASP A 15 -1.26 20.88 2.38
N ILE A 16 -0.99 20.85 3.68
CA ILE A 16 -1.41 19.78 4.60
C ILE A 16 -2.93 19.83 4.84
N VAL A 17 -3.50 21.03 4.95
CA VAL A 17 -4.93 21.24 5.24
C VAL A 17 -5.76 20.84 4.02
N ASP A 18 -5.32 21.23 2.83
CA ASP A 18 -5.98 20.83 1.57
C ASP A 18 -5.91 19.31 1.38
N ALA A 19 -4.75 18.69 1.62
CA ALA A 19 -4.61 17.24 1.57
C ALA A 19 -5.55 16.53 2.55
N GLY A 20 -5.62 17.00 3.80
CA GLY A 20 -6.51 16.42 4.79
C GLY A 20 -7.99 16.58 4.42
N THR A 21 -8.35 17.72 3.82
CA THR A 21 -9.70 17.98 3.31
C THR A 21 -10.05 17.04 2.18
N PHE A 22 -9.14 16.86 1.21
CA PHE A 22 -9.27 15.90 0.13
C PHE A 22 -9.51 14.48 0.63
N VAL A 23 -8.71 14.00 1.59
CA VAL A 23 -8.89 12.65 2.16
C VAL A 23 -10.28 12.50 2.76
N ARG A 24 -10.71 13.45 3.61
CA ARG A 24 -12.01 13.37 4.30
C ARG A 24 -13.21 13.48 3.35
N SER A 25 -13.08 14.22 2.25
CA SER A 25 -14.20 14.42 1.31
C SER A 25 -14.34 13.30 0.28
N THR A 26 -13.28 12.52 0.03
CA THR A 26 -13.25 11.52 -1.05
C THR A 26 -13.25 10.07 -0.57
N THR A 27 -13.18 9.83 0.75
CA THR A 27 -13.07 8.49 1.34
C THR A 27 -14.08 8.27 2.46
N THR A 28 -14.53 7.02 2.63
CA THR A 28 -15.31 6.61 3.81
C THR A 28 -14.40 6.10 4.92
N VAL A 29 -13.26 5.50 4.55
CA VAL A 29 -12.15 5.18 5.46
C VAL A 29 -10.98 6.10 5.12
N PRO A 30 -10.69 7.11 5.96
CA PRO A 30 -9.56 7.99 5.74
C PRO A 30 -8.23 7.25 5.89
N TYR A 31 -7.24 7.73 5.15
CA TYR A 31 -5.86 7.28 5.25
C TYR A 31 -4.94 8.43 5.68
N VAL A 32 -3.84 8.09 6.35
CA VAL A 32 -2.80 9.07 6.69
C VAL A 32 -2.13 9.55 5.39
N PRO A 33 -2.26 10.83 5.01
CA PRO A 33 -1.70 11.32 3.76
C PRO A 33 -0.18 11.46 3.83
N GLN A 34 0.46 11.27 2.69
CA GLN A 34 1.91 11.42 2.51
C GLN A 34 2.16 12.41 1.37
N LEU A 35 2.90 13.50 1.62
CA LEU A 35 3.04 14.63 0.69
C LEU A 35 4.49 14.80 0.19
N PRO A 36 4.98 13.91 -0.70
CA PRO A 36 6.36 14.01 -1.21
C PRO A 36 6.62 15.28 -2.03
N ASN A 37 5.57 15.92 -2.57
CA ASN A 37 5.67 17.20 -3.28
C ASN A 37 5.73 18.40 -2.32
N ARG A 38 5.30 18.24 -1.06
CA ARG A 38 5.45 19.25 -0.01
C ARG A 38 6.88 19.25 0.53
N HIS A 39 7.38 18.08 0.90
CA HIS A 39 8.74 17.92 1.43
C HIS A 39 9.32 16.54 1.09
N THR A 40 10.61 16.51 0.74
CA THR A 40 11.30 15.28 0.29
C THR A 40 11.36 14.19 1.36
N SER A 41 11.37 14.57 2.64
CA SER A 41 11.35 13.62 3.77
C SER A 41 10.05 12.82 3.87
N GLU A 42 8.98 13.26 3.20
CA GLU A 42 7.75 12.50 3.05
C GLU A 42 7.76 11.58 1.82
N GLY A 43 8.85 11.48 1.06
CA GLY A 43 9.00 10.43 0.05
C GLY A 43 9.02 9.05 0.68
N MET A 44 8.40 8.05 0.05
CA MET A 44 8.25 6.70 0.64
C MET A 44 9.56 6.08 1.10
N LEU A 45 10.64 6.26 0.33
CA LEU A 45 11.95 5.72 0.71
C LEU A 45 12.58 6.53 1.84
N VAL A 46 12.51 7.86 1.76
CA VAL A 46 13.11 8.75 2.76
C VAL A 46 12.39 8.66 4.10
N GLN A 47 11.06 8.74 4.10
CA GLN A 47 10.23 8.70 5.30
C GLN A 47 10.48 7.43 6.12
N TRP A 48 10.75 6.30 5.46
CA TRP A 48 10.89 5.00 6.11
C TRP A 48 12.34 4.56 6.29
N GLY A 49 13.27 4.96 5.42
CA GLY A 49 14.67 4.53 5.46
C GLY A 49 15.67 5.52 6.02
N ASP A 50 15.33 6.81 6.12
CA ASP A 50 16.23 7.83 6.64
C ASP A 50 16.62 7.52 8.09
N GLY A 51 17.93 7.51 8.37
CA GLY A 51 18.54 7.12 9.63
C GLY A 51 18.62 5.62 9.90
N LEU A 52 18.14 4.76 8.99
CA LEU A 52 18.25 3.32 9.13
C LEU A 52 19.48 2.80 8.38
N VAL A 53 20.19 1.84 8.97
CA VAL A 53 21.35 1.16 8.35
C VAL A 53 22.41 2.13 7.80
N GLY A 54 22.57 3.29 8.45
CA GLY A 54 23.52 4.33 8.02
C GLY A 54 23.14 5.07 6.75
N CYS A 55 21.89 4.99 6.31
CA CYS A 55 21.38 5.76 5.17
C CYS A 55 20.81 7.12 5.59
N GLY A 56 20.99 8.09 4.69
CA GLY A 56 20.29 9.37 4.70
C GLY A 56 19.59 9.63 3.36
N ALA A 57 18.78 10.68 3.32
CA ALA A 57 18.08 11.12 2.12
C ALA A 57 19.04 11.51 0.97
N ALA A 58 18.84 10.96 -0.22
CA ALA A 58 19.56 11.32 -1.45
C ALA A 58 18.59 11.86 -2.51
N GLY A 59 17.91 12.96 -2.17
CA GLY A 59 16.79 13.49 -2.95
C GLY A 59 15.45 12.90 -2.49
N ALA A 60 14.38 13.14 -3.26
CA ALA A 60 13.00 12.78 -2.86
C ALA A 60 12.68 11.28 -2.97
N TYR A 61 13.45 10.54 -3.78
CA TYR A 61 13.14 9.17 -4.18
C TYR A 61 14.35 8.24 -4.09
N ALA A 62 15.34 8.57 -3.27
CA ALA A 62 16.51 7.72 -3.08
C ALA A 62 17.11 7.88 -1.68
N LEU A 63 17.86 6.85 -1.28
CA LEU A 63 18.67 6.79 -0.09
C LEU A 63 20.12 6.61 -0.50
N SER A 64 21.05 7.14 0.29
CA SER A 64 22.48 6.89 0.11
C SER A 64 23.13 6.56 1.45
N TYR A 65 24.00 5.57 1.45
CA TYR A 65 24.79 5.18 2.61
C TYR A 65 25.82 6.28 2.95
N GLY A 66 25.97 6.58 4.23
CA GLY A 66 26.88 7.59 4.74
C GLY A 66 26.33 9.03 4.70
N GLU A 67 25.18 9.26 4.07
CA GLU A 67 24.48 10.53 4.21
C GLU A 67 23.89 10.68 5.62
N PRO A 68 23.98 11.86 6.25
CA PRO A 68 23.43 12.06 7.57
C PRO A 68 21.91 11.96 7.55
N PRO A 69 21.28 11.47 8.65
CA PRO A 69 19.83 11.47 8.75
C PRO A 69 19.27 12.89 8.72
N GLY A 70 18.12 13.04 8.07
CA GLY A 70 17.35 14.28 8.04
C GLY A 70 16.47 14.47 9.27
N ASP A 71 15.59 15.47 9.19
CA ASP A 71 14.64 15.78 10.24
C ASP A 71 13.43 14.80 10.22
N ARG A 72 13.35 13.98 11.26
CA ARG A 72 12.26 13.01 11.47
C ARG A 72 10.94 13.69 11.80
N ASP A 73 10.95 14.87 12.41
CA ASP A 73 9.73 15.61 12.68
C ASP A 73 9.12 16.11 11.38
N GLU A 74 9.94 16.60 10.45
CA GLU A 74 9.47 17.00 9.14
C GLU A 74 8.87 15.83 8.35
N ALA A 75 9.48 14.64 8.44
CA ALA A 75 9.00 13.42 7.78
C ALA A 75 7.62 12.92 8.27
N THR A 76 7.17 13.38 9.44
CA THR A 76 5.89 12.97 10.05
C THR A 76 4.92 14.13 10.26
N LEU A 77 5.28 15.35 9.84
CA LEU A 77 4.48 16.56 10.06
C LEU A 77 3.07 16.43 9.51
N THR A 78 2.91 16.08 8.23
CA THR A 78 1.59 15.90 7.60
C THR A 78 0.75 14.84 8.34
N ALA A 79 1.36 13.72 8.71
CA ALA A 79 0.66 12.67 9.43
C ALA A 79 0.12 13.19 10.77
N ARG A 80 0.94 13.90 11.55
CA ARG A 80 0.51 14.47 12.85
C ARG A 80 -0.62 15.47 12.71
N GLU A 81 -0.49 16.42 11.79
CA GLU A 81 -1.50 17.45 11.54
C GLU A 81 -2.82 16.85 11.04
N PHE A 82 -2.76 15.80 10.21
CA PHE A 82 -3.96 15.07 9.81
C PHE A 82 -4.61 14.34 10.99
N LEU A 83 -3.81 13.62 11.79
CA LEU A 83 -4.29 12.77 12.88
C LEU A 83 -4.95 13.56 14.02
N VAL A 84 -4.49 14.78 14.32
CA VAL A 84 -5.13 15.62 15.36
C VAL A 84 -6.50 16.16 14.94
N THR A 85 -6.86 16.07 13.66
CA THR A 85 -8.13 16.60 13.13
C THR A 85 -9.12 15.52 12.71
N THR A 86 -8.77 14.24 12.81
CA THR A 86 -9.63 13.13 12.41
C THR A 86 -10.34 12.50 13.61
N GLU A 87 -11.64 12.22 13.46
CA GLU A 87 -12.45 11.47 14.43
C GLU A 87 -12.91 10.13 13.88
N ALA A 88 -12.31 9.68 12.77
CA ALA A 88 -12.74 8.46 12.10
C ALA A 88 -12.52 7.21 12.97
N PRO A 89 -13.48 6.26 12.99
CA PRO A 89 -13.36 5.04 13.79
C PRO A 89 -12.33 4.06 13.25
N VAL A 90 -11.93 4.22 11.99
CA VAL A 90 -10.89 3.43 11.32
C VAL A 90 -9.99 4.38 10.55
N ILE A 91 -8.67 4.19 10.65
CA ILE A 91 -7.66 4.93 9.89
C ILE A 91 -6.76 3.93 9.20
N LYS A 92 -6.59 4.09 7.89
CA LYS A 92 -5.58 3.38 7.12
C LYS A 92 -4.25 4.13 7.20
N THR A 93 -3.15 3.41 7.36
CA THR A 93 -1.80 3.95 7.22
C THR A 93 -0.93 3.01 6.40
N GLN A 94 0.25 3.47 6.04
CA GLN A 94 1.17 2.72 5.20
C GLN A 94 2.61 2.93 5.62
N ALA A 95 3.43 1.93 5.35
CA ALA A 95 4.88 2.00 5.43
C ALA A 95 5.51 1.39 4.19
N THR A 96 6.67 1.88 3.77
CA THR A 96 7.46 1.17 2.76
C THR A 96 7.89 -0.18 3.31
N GLY A 97 7.60 -1.26 2.58
CA GLY A 97 7.98 -2.60 3.00
C GLY A 97 9.49 -2.86 2.89
N PRO A 98 9.99 -3.90 3.58
CA PRO A 98 11.41 -4.17 3.70
C PRO A 98 12.11 -4.48 2.37
N ILE A 99 11.44 -5.10 1.40
CA ILE A 99 12.09 -5.49 0.14
C ILE A 99 12.38 -4.26 -0.71
N THR A 100 11.38 -3.40 -0.88
CA THR A 100 11.51 -2.12 -1.58
C THR A 100 12.54 -1.24 -0.88
N LEU A 101 12.50 -1.16 0.45
CA LEU A 101 13.44 -0.34 1.20
C LEU A 101 14.88 -0.89 1.13
N GLY A 102 15.05 -2.20 1.28
CA GLY A 102 16.34 -2.86 1.20
C GLY A 102 16.97 -2.74 -0.18
N LEU A 103 16.20 -2.92 -1.26
CA LEU A 103 16.69 -2.68 -2.62
C LEU A 103 17.14 -1.23 -2.84
N ALA A 104 16.41 -0.26 -2.30
CA ALA A 104 16.82 1.14 -2.35
C ALA A 104 18.14 1.38 -1.57
N MET A 105 18.31 0.75 -0.41
CA MET A 105 19.54 0.83 0.39
C MET A 105 20.75 0.18 -0.31
N LEU A 106 20.56 -0.97 -0.96
CA LEU A 106 21.59 -1.60 -1.79
C LEU A 106 22.01 -0.68 -2.94
N ALA A 107 21.03 -0.09 -3.63
CA ALA A 107 21.30 0.90 -4.67
C ALA A 107 22.02 2.15 -4.13
N GLY A 108 21.73 2.51 -2.88
CA GLY A 108 22.39 3.59 -2.13
C GLY A 108 23.77 3.22 -1.58
N GLY A 109 24.28 2.02 -1.82
CA GLY A 109 25.64 1.61 -1.44
C GLY A 109 25.77 0.92 -0.08
N VAL A 110 24.67 0.49 0.54
CA VAL A 110 24.74 -0.36 1.74
C VAL A 110 25.27 -1.74 1.39
N ASP A 111 26.11 -2.30 2.26
CA ASP A 111 26.65 -3.64 2.09
C ASP A 111 25.58 -4.74 2.25
N SER A 112 25.48 -5.60 1.24
CA SER A 112 24.47 -6.67 1.18
C SER A 112 24.57 -7.73 2.28
N THR A 113 25.75 -7.92 2.89
CA THR A 113 25.97 -9.02 3.84
C THR A 113 25.34 -8.75 5.21
N THR A 114 25.12 -7.49 5.55
CA THR A 114 24.61 -7.06 6.86
C THR A 114 23.27 -6.32 6.77
N LEU A 115 22.84 -5.99 5.55
CA LEU A 115 21.65 -5.17 5.32
C LEU A 115 20.41 -5.76 5.98
N TRP A 116 20.05 -6.99 5.66
CA TRP A 116 18.75 -7.56 6.04
C TRP A 116 18.63 -7.75 7.56
N ASP A 117 19.69 -8.25 8.20
CA ASP A 117 19.78 -8.41 9.64
C ASP A 117 19.66 -7.08 10.39
N ALA A 118 20.18 -5.99 9.82
CA ALA A 118 20.06 -4.65 10.39
C ALA A 118 18.72 -3.99 10.07
N LEU A 119 18.20 -4.19 8.86
CA LEU A 119 17.01 -3.53 8.34
C LEU A 119 15.75 -4.04 9.03
N VAL A 120 15.57 -5.36 9.17
CA VAL A 120 14.34 -5.96 9.71
C VAL A 120 13.98 -5.39 11.10
N PRO A 121 14.84 -5.47 12.14
CA PRO A 121 14.50 -4.93 13.46
C PRO A 121 14.36 -3.40 13.45
N SER A 122 15.15 -2.71 12.63
CA SER A 122 15.10 -1.24 12.51
C SER A 122 13.78 -0.77 11.91
N LEU A 123 13.29 -1.46 10.87
CA LEU A 123 12.03 -1.14 10.21
C LEU A 123 10.83 -1.51 11.10
N ILE A 124 10.87 -2.63 11.82
CA ILE A 124 9.84 -2.97 12.81
C ILE A 124 9.70 -1.85 13.84
N GLY A 125 10.83 -1.40 14.43
CA GLY A 125 10.82 -0.29 15.39
C GLY A 125 10.24 0.99 14.80
N ARG A 126 10.64 1.33 13.58
CA ARG A 126 10.13 2.52 12.86
C ARG A 126 8.61 2.46 12.60
N ILE A 127 8.09 1.29 12.24
CA ILE A 127 6.65 1.08 12.01
C ILE A 127 5.88 1.17 13.33
N ASP A 128 6.38 0.55 14.39
CA ASP A 128 5.71 0.58 15.69
C ASP A 128 5.75 1.97 16.35
N GLU A 129 6.81 2.75 16.14
CA GLU A 129 6.85 4.18 16.51
C GLU A 129 5.73 4.98 15.81
N HIS A 130 5.51 4.72 14.51
CA HIS A 130 4.43 5.36 13.76
C HIS A 130 3.04 4.90 14.20
N ILE A 131 2.87 3.61 14.52
CA ILE A 131 1.61 3.09 15.10
C ILE A 131 1.36 3.74 16.48
N ALA A 132 2.41 3.89 17.30
CA ALA A 132 2.29 4.55 18.60
C ALA A 132 1.90 6.03 18.46
N LEU A 133 2.44 6.73 17.46
CA LEU A 133 2.03 8.09 17.11
C LEU A 133 0.54 8.16 16.76
N ILE A 134 0.04 7.26 15.91
CA ILE A 134 -1.39 7.21 15.55
C ILE A 134 -2.25 6.93 16.78
N ARG A 135 -1.88 5.97 17.62
CA ARG A 135 -2.61 5.66 18.87
C ARG A 135 -2.65 6.84 19.83
N ALA A 136 -1.60 7.66 19.87
CA ALA A 136 -1.56 8.84 20.72
C ALA A 136 -2.46 9.98 20.23
N LEU A 137 -2.52 10.20 18.90
CA LEU A 137 -3.25 11.31 18.30
C LEU A 137 -4.70 10.97 17.94
N ALA A 138 -4.99 9.70 17.64
CA ALA A 138 -6.32 9.18 17.29
C ALA A 138 -6.65 7.91 18.12
N PRO A 139 -6.78 8.02 19.46
CA PRO A 139 -6.86 6.87 20.38
C PRO A 139 -8.08 5.97 20.19
N ASN A 140 -9.14 6.47 19.55
CA ASN A 140 -10.37 5.72 19.31
C ASN A 140 -10.41 5.03 17.94
N ALA A 141 -9.41 5.26 17.08
CA ALA A 141 -9.37 4.71 15.74
C ALA A 141 -8.75 3.31 15.72
N ALA A 142 -9.42 2.36 15.07
CA ALA A 142 -8.79 1.12 14.65
C ALA A 142 -7.79 1.41 13.51
N ILE A 143 -6.59 0.86 13.60
CA ILE A 143 -5.53 1.11 12.63
C ILE A 143 -5.46 -0.06 11.64
N VAL A 144 -5.48 0.26 10.34
CA VAL A 144 -5.14 -0.67 9.27
C VAL A 144 -3.78 -0.30 8.70
N LEU A 145 -2.81 -1.20 8.81
CA LEU A 145 -1.47 -1.02 8.26
C LEU A 145 -1.33 -1.74 6.92
N ILE A 146 -0.71 -1.07 5.96
CA ILE A 146 -0.32 -1.64 4.66
C ILE A 146 1.18 -1.44 4.45
N LEU A 147 1.89 -2.49 4.03
CA LEU A 147 3.26 -2.37 3.55
C LEU A 147 3.25 -2.18 2.03
N ASP A 148 3.79 -1.05 1.57
CA ASP A 148 3.91 -0.73 0.16
C ASP A 148 5.19 -1.37 -0.39
N GLU A 149 5.02 -2.32 -1.30
CA GLU A 149 6.09 -3.15 -1.85
C GLU A 149 6.12 -3.15 -3.40
N PRO A 150 6.26 -1.98 -4.05
CA PRO A 150 6.31 -1.90 -5.51
C PRO A 150 7.51 -2.66 -6.11
N SER A 151 8.60 -2.89 -5.37
CA SER A 151 9.76 -3.62 -5.87
C SER A 151 9.61 -5.14 -5.86
N LEU A 152 8.55 -5.71 -5.28
CA LEU A 152 8.29 -7.15 -5.35
C LEU A 152 8.09 -7.65 -6.79
N ILE A 153 7.77 -6.75 -7.73
CA ILE A 153 7.71 -7.08 -9.16
C ILE A 153 9.04 -7.63 -9.71
N ALA A 154 10.16 -7.34 -9.04
CA ALA A 154 11.46 -7.88 -9.43
C ALA A 154 11.52 -9.42 -9.28
N TRP A 155 10.61 -10.01 -8.52
CA TRP A 155 10.42 -11.45 -8.31
C TRP A 155 9.11 -11.99 -8.92
N GLY A 156 8.54 -11.30 -9.91
CA GLY A 156 7.37 -11.80 -10.66
C GLY A 156 7.66 -13.07 -11.48
N SER A 157 6.59 -13.81 -11.79
CA SER A 157 6.65 -15.15 -12.42
C SER A 157 7.37 -15.22 -13.77
N GLU A 158 7.51 -14.10 -14.48
CA GLU A 158 8.21 -14.01 -15.77
C GLU A 158 9.75 -14.08 -15.68
N ARG A 159 10.35 -13.98 -14.48
CA ARG A 159 11.82 -13.84 -14.32
C ARG A 159 12.60 -15.13 -14.02
N GLY A 160 11.94 -16.27 -13.85
CA GLY A 160 12.62 -17.57 -13.69
C GLY A 160 13.27 -17.80 -12.31
N ALA A 161 13.79 -19.02 -12.11
CA ALA A 161 14.15 -19.63 -10.82
C ALA A 161 15.38 -19.04 -10.07
N ASP A 162 15.99 -17.95 -10.57
CA ASP A 162 17.18 -17.31 -9.95
C ASP A 162 16.82 -16.20 -8.94
N ALA A 163 15.53 -15.90 -8.79
CA ALA A 163 15.05 -14.92 -7.83
C ALA A 163 15.05 -15.54 -6.42
N ASP A 164 15.76 -14.93 -5.46
CA ASP A 164 15.81 -15.43 -4.07
C ASP A 164 14.47 -15.16 -3.35
N LEU A 165 13.47 -15.96 -3.71
CA LEU A 165 12.15 -15.96 -3.08
C LEU A 165 12.23 -16.38 -1.60
N GLY A 166 13.29 -17.09 -1.19
CA GLY A 166 13.57 -17.43 0.20
C GLY A 166 13.87 -16.18 1.01
N LEU A 167 14.80 -15.35 0.54
CA LEU A 167 15.09 -14.05 1.14
C LEU A 167 13.84 -13.17 1.23
N VAL A 168 13.06 -13.07 0.15
CA VAL A 168 11.83 -12.26 0.15
C VAL A 168 10.86 -12.75 1.21
N ARG A 169 10.62 -14.06 1.29
CA ARG A 169 9.74 -14.69 2.27
C ARG A 169 10.22 -14.43 3.69
N ASP A 170 11.50 -14.66 3.96
CA ASP A 170 12.08 -14.57 5.30
C ASP A 170 12.07 -13.11 5.79
N VAL A 171 12.48 -12.17 4.94
CA VAL A 171 12.56 -10.74 5.29
C VAL A 171 11.16 -10.13 5.43
N LEU A 172 10.28 -10.34 4.44
CA LEU A 172 8.93 -9.79 4.48
C LEU A 172 8.13 -10.42 5.63
N GLY A 173 8.21 -11.75 5.78
CA GLY A 173 7.58 -12.49 6.88
C GLY A 173 8.06 -12.01 8.25
N ALA A 174 9.37 -11.84 8.45
CA ALA A 174 9.91 -11.36 9.72
C ALA A 174 9.40 -9.97 10.11
N VAL A 175 9.28 -9.05 9.15
CA VAL A 175 8.68 -7.73 9.41
C VAL A 175 7.18 -7.84 9.70
N MET A 176 6.43 -8.62 8.91
CA MET A 176 4.99 -8.83 9.10
C MET A 176 4.63 -9.48 10.44
N ASP A 177 5.48 -10.38 10.93
CA ASP A 177 5.34 -11.04 12.24
C ASP A 177 5.81 -10.14 13.39
N GLY A 178 6.79 -9.28 13.14
CA GLY A 178 7.41 -8.44 14.16
C GLY A 178 6.65 -7.16 14.52
N VAL A 179 5.88 -6.60 13.59
CA VAL A 179 5.11 -5.36 13.82
C VAL A 179 3.86 -5.61 14.67
N SER A 180 3.45 -4.61 15.45
CA SER A 180 2.33 -4.73 16.39
C SER A 180 0.94 -4.86 15.76
N ILE A 181 0.82 -4.67 14.45
CA ILE A 181 -0.42 -4.84 13.67
C ILE A 181 -0.10 -5.64 12.42
N ARG A 182 -0.74 -6.82 12.27
CA ARG A 182 -0.59 -7.64 11.05
C ARG A 182 -0.92 -6.80 9.82
N PRO A 183 0.06 -6.51 8.94
CA PRO A 183 -0.17 -5.61 7.84
C PRO A 183 -0.86 -6.34 6.67
N GLY A 184 -1.46 -5.55 5.78
CA GLY A 184 -1.65 -5.97 4.40
C GLY A 184 -0.44 -5.63 3.53
N ILE A 185 -0.44 -6.10 2.29
CA ILE A 185 0.58 -5.79 1.30
C ILE A 185 -0.06 -5.04 0.13
N HIS A 186 0.52 -3.91 -0.26
CA HIS A 186 0.20 -3.20 -1.48
C HIS A 186 1.30 -3.38 -2.52
N CYS A 187 0.91 -3.75 -3.75
CA CYS A 187 1.78 -3.69 -4.91
C CYS A 187 0.97 -3.25 -6.12
N CYS A 188 1.45 -2.22 -6.83
CA CYS A 188 0.83 -1.71 -8.04
C CYS A 188 1.22 -2.48 -9.31
N GLY A 189 2.01 -3.56 -9.17
CA GLY A 189 2.37 -4.47 -10.25
C GLY A 189 1.93 -5.91 -9.98
N ASP A 190 2.59 -6.87 -10.64
CA ASP A 190 2.23 -8.29 -10.60
C ASP A 190 3.36 -9.16 -9.99
N PRO A 191 3.58 -9.10 -8.67
CA PRO A 191 4.53 -9.97 -7.99
C PRO A 191 4.05 -11.43 -7.97
N ASP A 192 4.85 -12.34 -7.42
CA ASP A 192 4.34 -13.67 -7.05
C ASP A 192 3.36 -13.54 -5.87
N TRP A 193 2.07 -13.41 -6.20
CA TRP A 193 1.00 -13.28 -5.20
C TRP A 193 0.83 -14.54 -4.35
N GLY A 194 1.34 -15.69 -4.80
CA GLY A 194 1.31 -16.93 -4.03
C GLY A 194 2.30 -16.89 -2.86
N LEU A 195 3.51 -16.39 -3.10
CA LEU A 195 4.47 -16.12 -2.01
C LEU A 195 3.87 -15.18 -0.97
N ILE A 196 3.21 -14.11 -1.43
CA ILE A 196 2.55 -13.15 -0.53
C ILE A 196 1.41 -13.85 0.23
N ALA A 197 0.61 -14.68 -0.43
CA ALA A 197 -0.50 -15.39 0.20
C ALA A 197 -0.05 -16.39 1.26
N GLU A 198 1.09 -17.06 1.07
CA GLU A 198 1.71 -17.93 2.08
C GLU A 198 2.11 -17.18 3.36
N LEU A 199 2.36 -15.87 3.26
CA LEU A 199 2.60 -14.99 4.41
C LEU A 199 1.31 -14.49 5.06
N GLU A 200 0.13 -14.94 4.64
CA GLU A 200 -1.16 -14.61 5.27
C GLU A 200 -1.32 -13.12 5.64
N PRO A 201 -1.21 -12.19 4.67
CA PRO A 201 -1.36 -10.77 4.93
C PRO A 201 -2.79 -10.48 5.37
N ARG A 202 -2.97 -9.44 6.20
CA ARG A 202 -4.32 -9.05 6.62
C ARG A 202 -5.15 -8.54 5.44
N TRP A 203 -4.49 -7.89 4.48
CA TRP A 203 -5.09 -7.38 3.25
C TRP A 203 -4.21 -7.65 2.04
N PHE A 204 -4.84 -8.02 0.93
CA PHE A 204 -4.28 -7.87 -0.39
C PHE A 204 -4.72 -6.51 -0.96
N SER A 205 -3.77 -5.66 -1.34
CA SER A 205 -4.05 -4.40 -2.04
C SER A 205 -3.31 -4.40 -3.37
N TRP A 206 -4.06 -4.34 -4.47
CA TRP A 206 -3.50 -4.50 -5.81
C TRP A 206 -4.12 -3.54 -6.80
N ASP A 207 -3.40 -3.31 -7.91
CA ASP A 207 -3.99 -2.76 -9.12
C ASP A 207 -4.65 -3.89 -9.92
N ILE A 208 -5.97 -3.83 -10.11
CA ILE A 208 -6.69 -4.85 -10.90
C ILE A 208 -6.25 -4.89 -12.37
N ALA A 209 -5.70 -3.79 -12.87
CA ALA A 209 -5.14 -3.71 -14.22
C ALA A 209 -3.81 -4.44 -14.36
N ALA A 210 -3.09 -4.60 -13.25
CA ALA A 210 -1.77 -5.23 -13.22
C ALA A 210 -1.86 -6.75 -13.00
N LEU A 211 -2.97 -7.28 -12.49
CA LEU A 211 -3.15 -8.72 -12.23
C LEU A 211 -2.96 -9.54 -13.51
N GLY A 212 -1.79 -10.17 -13.62
CA GLY A 212 -1.32 -10.90 -14.78
C GLY A 212 -0.98 -12.35 -14.42
N VAL A 213 0.18 -12.82 -14.87
CA VAL A 213 0.65 -14.20 -14.67
C VAL A 213 1.00 -14.45 -13.20
N GLY A 214 1.57 -13.48 -12.50
CA GLY A 214 1.90 -13.56 -11.08
C GLY A 214 0.68 -13.82 -10.21
N PHE A 215 -0.46 -13.25 -10.57
CA PHE A 215 -1.76 -13.56 -9.98
C PHE A 215 -2.36 -14.86 -10.53
N SER A 216 -2.45 -15.04 -11.85
CA SER A 216 -3.19 -16.15 -12.44
C SER A 216 -2.60 -17.52 -12.14
N ASP A 217 -1.27 -17.62 -12.03
CA ASP A 217 -0.58 -18.87 -11.69
C ASP A 217 -0.62 -19.19 -10.19
N ARG A 218 -1.17 -18.27 -9.38
CA ARG A 218 -1.19 -18.34 -7.91
C ARG A 218 -2.58 -18.12 -7.31
N VAL A 219 -3.61 -18.15 -8.15
CA VAL A 219 -4.99 -17.83 -7.76
C VAL A 219 -5.50 -18.75 -6.65
N GLU A 220 -5.09 -20.03 -6.65
CA GLU A 220 -5.44 -21.01 -5.61
C GLU A 220 -4.90 -20.59 -4.24
N GLN A 221 -3.62 -20.20 -4.17
CA GLN A 221 -2.98 -19.74 -2.93
C GLN A 221 -3.65 -18.46 -2.41
N VAL A 222 -3.95 -17.51 -3.30
CA VAL A 222 -4.64 -16.27 -2.93
C VAL A 222 -6.06 -16.56 -2.43
N ALA A 223 -6.80 -17.44 -3.11
CA ALA A 223 -8.14 -17.84 -2.70
C ALA A 223 -8.14 -18.53 -1.32
N ALA A 224 -7.16 -19.41 -1.07
CA ALA A 224 -6.96 -20.05 0.23
C ALA A 224 -6.67 -19.04 1.35
N ALA A 225 -5.82 -18.04 1.11
CA ALA A 225 -5.55 -16.98 2.08
C ALA A 225 -6.81 -16.14 2.39
N ILE A 226 -7.60 -15.79 1.37
CA ILE A 226 -8.88 -15.08 1.56
C ILE A 226 -9.87 -15.94 2.35
N ALA A 227 -9.97 -17.23 2.05
CA ALA A 227 -10.77 -18.17 2.83
C ALA A 227 -10.28 -18.30 4.29
N GLY A 228 -8.97 -18.17 4.51
CA GLY A 228 -8.32 -18.12 5.83
C GLY A 228 -8.51 -16.81 6.60
N GLY A 229 -9.06 -15.76 5.96
CA GLY A 229 -9.44 -14.51 6.62
C GLY A 229 -8.71 -13.26 6.12
N SER A 230 -7.86 -13.36 5.10
CA SER A 230 -7.35 -12.18 4.39
C SER A 230 -8.50 -11.43 3.71
N ARG A 231 -8.41 -10.10 3.68
CA ARG A 231 -9.38 -9.20 3.02
C ARG A 231 -8.77 -8.59 1.76
N VAL A 232 -9.59 -7.92 0.96
CA VAL A 232 -9.14 -7.32 -0.31
C VAL A 232 -9.38 -5.80 -0.34
N MET A 233 -8.39 -5.07 -0.84
CA MET A 233 -8.49 -3.69 -1.31
C MET A 233 -8.33 -3.66 -2.83
N TRP A 234 -9.42 -3.39 -3.55
CA TRP A 234 -9.45 -3.38 -5.00
C TRP A 234 -9.01 -2.01 -5.53
N GLY A 235 -7.82 -1.94 -6.12
CA GLY A 235 -7.38 -0.78 -6.91
C GLY A 235 -8.10 -0.74 -8.25
N VAL A 236 -9.27 -0.10 -8.30
CA VAL A 236 -10.21 -0.19 -9.42
C VAL A 236 -9.96 0.82 -10.54
N THR A 237 -9.24 1.90 -10.24
CA THR A 237 -9.06 3.03 -11.16
C THR A 237 -7.58 3.36 -11.33
N PRO A 238 -7.06 3.46 -12.58
CA PRO A 238 -5.68 3.88 -12.83
C PRO A 238 -5.37 5.29 -12.30
N THR A 239 -4.11 5.55 -11.97
CA THR A 239 -3.71 6.84 -11.36
C THR A 239 -3.34 7.93 -12.36
N VAL A 240 -2.77 7.58 -13.52
CA VAL A 240 -2.19 8.54 -14.47
C VAL A 240 -2.44 8.20 -15.95
N LEU A 241 -3.28 7.21 -16.26
CA LEU A 241 -3.52 6.78 -17.64
C LEU A 241 -4.46 7.74 -18.38
N MET A 242 -4.04 8.24 -19.54
CA MET A 242 -4.88 9.04 -20.43
C MET A 242 -4.86 8.47 -21.86
N PRO A 243 -6.03 8.16 -22.45
CA PRO A 243 -7.37 8.29 -21.88
C PRO A 243 -7.64 7.29 -20.76
N MET A 244 -8.45 7.68 -19.77
CA MET A 244 -8.92 6.79 -18.72
C MET A 244 -9.79 5.67 -19.31
N PRO A 245 -9.73 4.43 -18.79
CA PRO A 245 -10.66 3.37 -19.19
C PRO A 245 -12.11 3.76 -18.90
N SER A 246 -13.05 3.19 -19.66
CA SER A 246 -14.47 3.35 -19.35
C SER A 246 -14.84 2.65 -18.04
N LEU A 247 -15.95 3.09 -17.43
CA LEU A 247 -16.52 2.47 -16.24
C LEU A 247 -16.76 0.97 -16.43
N ASP A 248 -17.33 0.57 -17.57
CA ASP A 248 -17.55 -0.83 -17.94
C ASP A 248 -16.24 -1.65 -18.00
N ALA A 249 -15.15 -1.05 -18.48
CA ALA A 249 -13.86 -1.74 -18.55
C ALA A 249 -13.28 -1.97 -17.15
N MET A 250 -13.41 -1.00 -16.24
CA MET A 250 -12.98 -1.14 -14.84
C MET A 250 -13.81 -2.19 -14.10
N LEU A 251 -15.14 -2.13 -14.23
CA LEU A 251 -16.06 -3.12 -13.65
C LEU A 251 -15.83 -4.53 -14.21
N GLY A 252 -15.57 -4.64 -15.52
CA GLY A 252 -15.27 -5.91 -16.17
C GLY A 252 -14.01 -6.58 -15.60
N ARG A 253 -12.95 -5.80 -15.34
CA ARG A 253 -11.71 -6.30 -14.72
C ARG A 253 -11.94 -6.73 -13.29
N TYR A 254 -12.66 -5.93 -12.50
CA TYR A 254 -13.04 -6.27 -11.13
C TYR A 254 -13.80 -7.61 -11.07
N ARG A 255 -14.86 -7.74 -11.87
CA ARG A 255 -15.68 -8.97 -11.95
C ARG A 255 -14.85 -10.17 -12.38
N LEU A 256 -13.94 -10.01 -13.35
CA LEU A 256 -13.08 -11.09 -13.81
C LEU A 256 -12.11 -11.57 -12.72
N ALA A 257 -11.47 -10.65 -12.00
CA ALA A 257 -10.56 -10.98 -10.90
C ALA A 257 -11.30 -11.70 -9.76
N MET A 258 -12.46 -11.16 -9.36
CA MET A 258 -13.32 -11.77 -8.36
C MET A 258 -13.80 -13.17 -8.78
N ALA A 259 -14.26 -13.34 -10.03
CA ALA A 259 -14.73 -14.64 -10.53
C ALA A 259 -13.62 -15.70 -10.48
N ARG A 260 -12.38 -15.34 -10.82
CA ARG A 260 -11.23 -16.26 -10.73
C ARG A 260 -11.00 -16.75 -9.31
N LEU A 261 -11.09 -15.86 -8.31
CA LEU A 261 -10.93 -16.23 -6.90
C LEU A 261 -12.10 -17.09 -6.40
N VAL A 262 -13.33 -16.78 -6.80
CA VAL A 262 -14.52 -17.58 -6.42
C VAL A 262 -14.44 -19.00 -6.98
N VAL A 263 -13.96 -19.16 -8.22
CA VAL A 263 -13.79 -20.49 -8.84
C VAL A 263 -12.84 -21.37 -8.03
N GLU A 264 -11.81 -20.77 -7.43
CA GLU A 264 -10.86 -21.45 -6.55
C GLU A 264 -11.31 -21.52 -5.07
N GLY A 265 -12.56 -21.13 -4.78
CA GLY A 265 -13.18 -21.31 -3.46
C GLY A 265 -13.06 -20.12 -2.50
N ALA A 266 -12.60 -18.95 -2.96
CA ALA A 266 -12.61 -17.75 -2.12
C ALA A 266 -14.05 -17.30 -1.80
N PRO A 267 -14.37 -17.00 -0.52
CA PRO A 267 -15.69 -16.51 -0.14
C PRO A 267 -15.94 -15.09 -0.66
N LEU A 268 -17.17 -14.81 -1.08
CA LEU A 268 -17.57 -13.50 -1.60
C LEU A 268 -17.51 -12.38 -0.55
N GLY A 269 -17.90 -12.67 0.70
CA GLY A 269 -17.99 -11.65 1.75
C GLY A 269 -16.70 -10.82 1.93
N PRO A 270 -15.51 -11.42 2.07
CA PRO A 270 -14.24 -10.68 2.14
C PRO A 270 -13.85 -9.90 0.88
N MET A 271 -14.38 -10.27 -0.29
CA MET A 271 -14.06 -9.69 -1.60
C MET A 271 -15.07 -8.65 -2.08
N HIS A 272 -16.27 -8.63 -1.49
CA HIS A 272 -17.37 -7.76 -1.87
C HIS A 272 -17.88 -6.97 -0.65
N ASP A 273 -18.56 -7.63 0.29
CA ASP A 273 -19.24 -6.98 1.42
C ASP A 273 -18.30 -6.32 2.42
N ASN A 274 -17.07 -6.86 2.53
CA ASN A 274 -16.04 -6.40 3.44
C ASN A 274 -14.76 -5.98 2.71
N ALA A 275 -14.83 -5.79 1.39
CA ALA A 275 -13.70 -5.27 0.62
C ALA A 275 -13.65 -3.74 0.67
N TRP A 276 -12.46 -3.21 0.44
CA TRP A 276 -12.23 -1.77 0.28
C TRP A 276 -11.88 -1.46 -1.17
N TYR A 277 -12.14 -0.24 -1.61
CA TYR A 277 -11.90 0.19 -2.98
C TYR A 277 -10.99 1.40 -3.00
N THR A 278 -10.02 1.38 -3.91
CA THR A 278 -8.95 2.37 -3.98
C THR A 278 -8.64 2.74 -5.43
N PRO A 279 -7.88 3.82 -5.66
CA PRO A 279 -7.07 3.93 -6.87
C PRO A 279 -6.05 2.79 -6.97
N ALA A 280 -5.49 2.57 -8.15
CA ALA A 280 -4.48 1.54 -8.43
C ALA A 280 -3.16 1.74 -7.65
N CYS A 281 -2.81 2.99 -7.33
CA CYS A 281 -1.57 3.35 -6.63
C CYS A 281 -1.75 4.74 -5.96
N GLY A 282 -0.69 5.29 -5.37
CA GLY A 282 -0.65 6.66 -4.88
C GLY A 282 -0.84 7.70 -5.99
N LEU A 283 -1.32 8.89 -5.62
CA LEU A 283 -1.73 9.95 -6.55
C LEU A 283 -0.69 11.08 -6.67
N ALA A 284 0.45 10.99 -5.95
CA ALA A 284 1.47 12.04 -5.92
C ALA A 284 2.10 12.39 -7.28
N GLY A 285 2.08 11.45 -8.23
CA GLY A 285 2.62 11.66 -9.58
C GLY A 285 1.73 12.48 -10.51
N GLY A 286 0.49 12.80 -10.11
CA GLY A 286 -0.47 13.59 -10.89
C GLY A 286 -0.60 15.04 -10.42
N THR A 287 -1.58 15.75 -10.98
CA THR A 287 -2.05 17.05 -10.45
C THR A 287 -3.15 16.85 -9.41
N ILE A 288 -3.49 17.88 -8.65
CA ILE A 288 -4.63 17.85 -7.72
C ILE A 288 -5.94 17.52 -8.47
N GLY A 289 -6.21 18.17 -9.60
CA GLY A 289 -7.40 17.87 -10.42
C GLY A 289 -7.42 16.44 -10.97
N ASN A 290 -6.25 15.84 -11.25
CA ASN A 290 -6.18 14.42 -11.60
C ASN A 290 -6.52 13.53 -10.40
N ALA A 291 -6.04 13.86 -9.20
CA ALA A 291 -6.37 13.12 -7.98
C ALA A 291 -7.87 13.17 -7.67
N GLU A 292 -8.50 14.33 -7.81
CA GLU A 292 -9.96 14.51 -7.68
C GLU A 292 -10.70 13.63 -8.70
N HIS A 293 -10.33 13.72 -9.98
CA HIS A 293 -10.97 12.94 -11.03
C HIS A 293 -10.84 11.42 -10.82
N VAL A 294 -9.66 10.95 -10.38
CA VAL A 294 -9.45 9.53 -10.08
C VAL A 294 -10.33 9.07 -8.93
N MET A 295 -10.44 9.86 -7.85
CA MET A 295 -11.31 9.49 -6.72
C MET A 295 -12.79 9.57 -7.09
N GLU A 296 -13.22 10.50 -7.93
CA GLU A 296 -14.58 10.52 -8.49
C GLU A 296 -14.89 9.23 -9.24
N LEU A 297 -13.96 8.74 -10.06
CA LEU A 297 -14.11 7.48 -10.79
C LEU A 297 -14.13 6.25 -9.86
N VAL A 298 -13.32 6.23 -8.80
CA VAL A 298 -13.38 5.16 -7.78
C VAL A 298 -14.77 5.11 -7.16
N ASN A 299 -15.32 6.27 -6.76
CA ASN A 299 -16.66 6.34 -6.19
C ASN A 299 -17.74 5.91 -7.20
N GLN A 300 -17.63 6.29 -8.47
CA GLN A 300 -18.55 5.82 -9.53
C GLN A 300 -18.49 4.30 -9.73
N VAL A 301 -17.30 3.69 -9.72
CA VAL A 301 -17.15 2.22 -9.79
C VAL A 301 -17.84 1.56 -8.60
N VAL A 302 -17.64 2.11 -7.40
CA VAL A 302 -18.24 1.59 -6.16
C VAL A 302 -19.76 1.70 -6.16
N ASP A 303 -20.30 2.83 -6.61
CA ASP A 303 -21.74 3.03 -6.74
C ASP A 303 -22.36 1.99 -7.70
N GLU A 304 -21.70 1.72 -8.83
CA GLU A 304 -22.14 0.68 -9.77
C GLU A 304 -22.03 -0.74 -9.19
N ILE A 305 -21.00 -1.04 -8.39
CA ILE A 305 -20.89 -2.32 -7.68
C ILE A 305 -22.05 -2.48 -6.68
N HIS A 306 -22.50 -1.39 -6.05
CA HIS A 306 -23.62 -1.42 -5.11
C HIS A 306 -25.00 -1.51 -5.81
N HIS A 307 -25.18 -0.82 -6.93
CA HIS A 307 -26.45 -0.76 -7.66
C HIS A 307 -26.71 -1.99 -8.51
N ALA A 308 -25.64 -2.64 -8.98
CA ALA A 308 -25.76 -3.92 -9.61
C ALA A 308 -26.10 -4.97 -8.53
N ASP A 309 -27.35 -5.43 -8.48
CA ASP A 309 -27.78 -6.66 -7.79
C ASP A 309 -27.09 -7.90 -8.42
N VAL A 310 -25.76 -7.90 -8.54
CA VAL A 310 -25.03 -8.80 -9.43
C VAL A 310 -23.91 -9.49 -8.67
N LEU A 311 -24.31 -10.60 -8.07
CA LEU A 311 -23.69 -11.89 -8.37
C LEU A 311 -24.78 -12.86 -8.85
#